data_AF-A0A9D1ZCB4-F1
#
_entry.id   AF-A0A9D1ZCB4-F1
#
_cell.length_a   1.000
_cell.length_b   1.000
_cell.length_c   1.000
_cell.angle_alpha   90.00
_cell.angle_beta   90.00
_cell.angle_gamma   90.00
#
_symmetry.space_group_name_H-M   'P 1'
#
loop_
_entity.id
_entity.type
_entity.pdbx_description
1 polymer ?
#
loop_
_entity_poly.entity_id
_entity_poly.type
_entity_poly.pdbx_seq_one_letter_code
_entity_poly.pdbx_strand_id
1 'polypeptide(L)'
;MAASAKHRLGFREKLGLYALALLLIGAALLGYLWFALDRYESNTPESSVRRYLQETAAGQWETILRDAEADLSPLDRPEDYTAWLTEVYAGLPEEYTLVRTSGGEGQTYALMDGSREVSRLILTPAPAESGRSWQVRTLAEPLPPVEILAPEGCTVQVNGTPLGSEYRTGSQAAAGYESLPQGYEAPQAEAYRIEGLLMEPEITAVTADGSACAVAAPTEGEVRTVSVTAPVPDAQAGEYWAAAEQAAKTYAAFISSDAGRGELNALLLPGTEFWQAMQEFYNGWYIDHTGYGYENLQRLNLTSAGENAFTAELSFDYLVYRGAREYRYPSRYRLDFLRTANGWKAVRISTL
;
A
#
# COMPACT_ATOMS: atom_id res chain seq x y z
N MET A 1 -10.82 91.09 -40.87
CA MET A 1 -11.05 89.74 -41.43
C MET A 1 -9.69 89.15 -41.80
N ALA A 2 -9.16 88.24 -40.98
CA ALA A 2 -7.86 87.63 -41.17
C ALA A 2 -7.96 86.44 -42.15
N ALA A 3 -7.34 86.55 -43.31
CA ALA A 3 -7.28 85.46 -44.28
C ALA A 3 -6.23 84.43 -43.83
N SER A 4 -6.70 83.24 -43.50
CA SER A 4 -5.90 82.06 -43.17
C SER A 4 -5.00 81.67 -44.36
N ALA A 5 -3.69 81.81 -44.19
CA ALA A 5 -2.70 81.34 -45.15
C ALA A 5 -2.64 79.81 -45.12
N LYS A 6 -3.31 79.14 -46.06
CA LYS A 6 -3.16 77.69 -46.27
C LYS A 6 -1.77 77.42 -46.84
N HIS A 7 -0.84 77.06 -45.96
CA HIS A 7 0.48 76.53 -46.32
C HIS A 7 0.28 75.26 -47.17
N ARG A 8 0.39 75.38 -48.50
CA ARG A 8 0.33 74.21 -49.39
C ARG A 8 1.68 73.51 -49.32
N LEU A 9 1.77 72.43 -48.54
CA LEU A 9 2.96 71.58 -48.51
C LEU A 9 3.39 71.21 -49.93
N GLY A 10 4.68 71.38 -50.22
CA GLY A 10 5.29 70.97 -51.47
C GLY A 10 5.19 69.46 -51.67
N PHE A 11 5.18 68.99 -52.91
CA PHE A 11 5.09 67.56 -53.24
C PHE A 11 6.10 66.69 -52.45
N ARG A 12 7.31 67.21 -52.24
CA ARG A 12 8.37 66.57 -51.44
C ARG A 12 8.05 66.44 -49.95
N GLU A 13 7.40 67.43 -49.35
CA GLU A 13 7.01 67.40 -47.93
C GLU A 13 5.84 66.44 -47.70
N LYS A 14 4.89 66.39 -48.66
CA LYS A 14 3.82 65.39 -48.66
C LYS A 14 4.35 63.97 -48.84
N LEU A 15 5.32 63.79 -49.73
CA LEU A 15 5.99 62.50 -49.95
C LEU A 15 6.77 62.07 -48.69
N GLY A 16 7.45 63.00 -48.01
CA GLY A 16 8.16 62.73 -46.75
C GLY A 16 7.22 62.33 -45.61
N LEU A 17 6.09 63.03 -45.45
CA LEU A 17 5.04 62.65 -44.48
C LEU A 17 4.43 61.28 -44.79
N TYR A 18 4.18 60.98 -46.06
CA TYR A 18 3.66 59.68 -46.49
C TYR A 18 4.65 58.54 -46.23
N ALA A 19 5.94 58.76 -46.52
CA ALA A 19 7.00 57.81 -46.24
C ALA A 19 7.17 57.56 -44.73
N LEU A 20 7.10 58.61 -43.90
CA LEU A 20 7.15 58.50 -42.44
C LEU A 20 5.95 57.72 -41.89
N ALA A 21 4.75 57.99 -42.39
CA ALA A 21 3.54 57.25 -42.00
C ALA A 21 3.63 55.77 -42.37
N LEU A 22 4.11 55.43 -43.57
CA LEU A 22 4.37 54.04 -43.98
C LEU A 22 5.44 53.37 -43.10
N LEU A 23 6.49 54.10 -42.71
CA LEU A 23 7.52 53.59 -41.79
C LEU A 23 6.95 53.29 -40.40
N LEU A 24 6.12 54.18 -39.85
CA LEU A 24 5.47 53.97 -38.55
C LEU A 24 4.49 52.81 -38.58
N ILE A 25 3.69 52.68 -39.66
CA ILE A 25 2.80 51.53 -39.87
C ILE A 25 3.62 50.25 -40.01
N GLY A 26 4.70 50.27 -40.79
CA GLY A 26 5.61 49.13 -40.96
C GLY A 26 6.24 48.70 -39.64
N ALA A 27 6.70 49.65 -38.82
CA ALA A 27 7.24 49.38 -37.49
C ALA A 27 6.18 48.81 -36.53
N ALA A 28 4.96 49.34 -36.55
CA ALA A 28 3.85 48.82 -35.75
C ALA A 28 3.44 47.39 -36.17
N LEU A 29 3.40 47.11 -37.48
CA LEU A 29 3.12 45.77 -38.01
C LEU A 29 4.22 44.77 -37.66
N LEU A 30 5.50 45.17 -37.76
CA LEU A 30 6.63 44.36 -37.33
C LEU A 30 6.61 44.07 -35.83
N GLY A 31 6.28 45.08 -35.01
CA GLY A 31 6.12 44.91 -33.57
C GLY A 31 4.97 43.95 -33.21
N TYR A 32 3.82 44.08 -33.90
CA TYR A 32 2.71 43.16 -33.74
C TYR A 32 3.07 41.73 -34.17
N LEU A 33 3.77 41.56 -35.29
CA LEU A 33 4.23 40.26 -35.78
C LEU A 33 5.20 39.61 -34.79
N TRP A 34 6.16 40.37 -34.26
CA TRP A 34 7.09 39.88 -33.22
C TRP A 34 6.36 39.42 -31.97
N PHE A 35 5.40 40.21 -31.49
CA PHE A 35 4.57 39.83 -30.35
C PHE A 35 3.73 38.58 -30.63
N ALA A 36 3.16 38.45 -31.83
CA ALA A 36 2.38 37.29 -32.22
C ALA A 36 3.25 36.03 -32.36
N LEU A 37 4.47 36.15 -32.86
CA LEU A 37 5.45 35.06 -32.95
C LEU A 37 5.94 34.62 -31.57
N ASP A 38 6.33 35.56 -30.70
CA ASP A 38 6.74 35.26 -29.32
C ASP A 38 5.63 34.56 -28.54
N ARG A 39 4.38 35.03 -28.71
CA ARG A 39 3.21 34.39 -28.14
C ARG A 39 2.95 33.00 -28.74
N TYR A 40 3.22 32.77 -30.01
CA TYR A 40 3.06 31.47 -30.65
C TYR A 40 4.13 30.48 -30.17
N GLU A 41 5.41 30.88 -30.19
CA GLU A 41 6.54 30.06 -29.76
C GLU A 41 6.45 29.67 -28.29
N SER A 42 5.98 30.57 -27.43
CA SER A 42 5.76 30.30 -26.00
C SER A 42 4.53 29.43 -25.71
N ASN A 43 3.72 29.09 -26.73
CA ASN A 43 2.50 28.30 -26.59
C ASN A 43 2.52 27.00 -27.41
N THR A 44 3.67 26.64 -27.97
CA THR A 44 3.86 25.31 -28.58
C THR A 44 3.75 24.19 -27.52
N PRO A 45 3.43 22.96 -27.95
CA PRO A 45 3.51 21.78 -27.08
C PRO A 45 4.88 21.66 -26.38
N GLU A 46 5.99 21.84 -27.12
CA GLU A 46 7.34 21.71 -26.57
C GLU A 46 7.65 22.77 -25.51
N SER A 47 7.25 24.03 -25.75
CA SER A 47 7.45 25.11 -24.77
C SER A 47 6.61 24.93 -23.52
N SER A 48 5.39 24.39 -23.67
CA SER A 48 4.50 24.06 -22.54
C SER A 48 5.10 22.94 -21.69
N VAL A 49 5.62 21.88 -22.31
CA VAL A 49 6.32 20.81 -21.60
C VAL A 49 7.57 21.31 -20.89
N ARG A 50 8.40 22.12 -21.56
CA ARG A 50 9.60 22.71 -20.96
C ARG A 50 9.25 23.52 -19.71
N ARG A 51 8.19 24.33 -19.78
CA ARG A 51 7.71 25.11 -18.64
C ARG A 51 7.29 24.20 -17.49
N TYR A 52 6.49 23.17 -17.76
CA TYR A 52 6.07 22.20 -16.75
C TYR A 52 7.28 21.56 -16.04
N LEU A 53 8.28 21.09 -16.79
CA LEU A 53 9.49 20.50 -16.21
C LEU A 53 10.30 21.51 -15.37
N GLN A 54 10.35 22.78 -15.79
CA GLN A 54 10.96 23.85 -15.01
C GLN A 54 10.18 24.16 -13.73
N GLU A 55 8.85 24.19 -13.79
CA GLU A 55 7.97 24.39 -12.63
C GLU A 55 8.15 23.25 -11.62
N THR A 56 8.23 22.00 -12.08
CA THR A 56 8.54 20.82 -11.28
C THR A 56 9.93 20.92 -10.64
N ALA A 57 10.97 21.24 -11.42
CA ALA A 57 12.33 21.38 -10.90
C ALA A 57 12.49 22.54 -9.90
N ALA A 58 11.69 23.60 -10.06
CA ALA A 58 11.65 24.73 -9.15
C ALA A 58 10.73 24.51 -7.91
N GLY A 59 10.07 23.36 -7.82
CA GLY A 59 9.19 23.02 -6.69
C GLY A 59 7.88 23.82 -6.64
N GLN A 60 7.33 24.22 -7.79
CA GLN A 60 6.09 25.02 -7.86
C GLN A 60 4.82 24.14 -7.76
N TRP A 61 4.71 23.40 -6.66
CA TRP A 61 3.73 22.32 -6.48
C TRP A 61 2.27 22.75 -6.45
N GLU A 62 1.94 23.95 -5.94
CA GLU A 62 0.55 24.41 -5.82
C GLU A 62 -0.19 24.43 -7.17
N THR A 63 0.50 24.78 -8.25
CA THR A 63 -0.11 24.83 -9.59
C THR A 63 -0.19 23.42 -10.18
N ILE A 64 0.88 22.63 -10.01
CA ILE A 64 0.99 21.26 -10.52
C ILE A 64 -0.06 20.33 -9.89
N LEU A 65 -0.31 20.46 -8.58
CA LEU A 65 -1.28 19.63 -7.85
C LEU A 65 -2.73 19.93 -8.22
N ARG A 66 -3.09 21.21 -8.36
CA ARG A 66 -4.45 21.62 -8.76
C ARG A 66 -4.88 21.01 -10.09
N ASP A 67 -3.90 20.82 -10.96
CA ASP A 67 -4.09 20.30 -12.31
C ASP A 67 -4.15 18.77 -12.36
N ALA A 68 -3.61 18.09 -11.35
CA ALA A 68 -3.51 16.63 -11.26
C ALA A 68 -4.53 15.98 -10.30
N GLU A 69 -5.18 16.76 -9.43
CA GLU A 69 -6.02 16.30 -8.32
C GLU A 69 -7.11 15.29 -8.75
N ALA A 70 -7.68 15.44 -9.95
CA ALA A 70 -8.74 14.56 -10.43
C ALA A 70 -8.28 13.12 -10.77
N ASP A 71 -6.98 12.90 -10.93
CA ASP A 71 -6.42 11.59 -11.31
C ASP A 71 -5.74 10.86 -10.15
N LEU A 72 -5.62 11.51 -8.98
CA LEU A 72 -4.99 10.92 -7.80
C LEU A 72 -5.95 10.01 -7.05
N SER A 73 -5.42 8.96 -6.42
CA SER A 73 -6.21 8.14 -5.52
C SER A 73 -6.69 8.99 -4.34
N PRO A 74 -7.93 8.81 -3.84
CA PRO A 74 -8.38 9.43 -2.60
C PRO A 74 -7.53 9.05 -1.36
N LEU A 75 -6.68 8.03 -1.50
CA LEU A 75 -5.76 7.54 -0.47
C LEU A 75 -4.33 8.08 -0.62
N ASP A 76 -3.99 8.75 -1.74
CA ASP A 76 -2.69 9.41 -1.89
C ASP A 76 -2.64 10.67 -1.02
N ARG A 77 -1.48 10.94 -0.41
CA ARG A 77 -1.20 12.25 0.20
C ARG A 77 -0.78 13.23 -0.89
N PRO A 78 -1.07 14.54 -0.77
CA PRO A 78 -0.53 15.54 -1.70
C PRO A 78 1.00 15.49 -1.82
N GLU A 79 1.68 15.15 -0.72
CA GLU A 79 3.13 14.96 -0.69
C GLU A 79 3.58 13.78 -1.57
N ASP A 80 2.80 12.70 -1.64
CA ASP A 80 3.14 11.49 -2.41
C ASP A 80 3.27 11.81 -3.90
N TYR A 81 2.38 12.66 -4.44
CA TYR A 81 2.47 13.09 -5.82
C TYR A 81 3.74 13.90 -6.11
N THR A 82 4.12 14.79 -5.19
CA THR A 82 5.33 15.61 -5.36
C THR A 82 6.60 14.79 -5.22
N ALA A 83 6.61 13.81 -4.31
CA ALA A 83 7.70 12.86 -4.16
C ALA A 83 7.83 11.99 -5.42
N TRP A 84 6.71 11.43 -5.90
CA TRP A 84 6.66 10.65 -7.13
C TRP A 84 7.19 11.43 -8.34
N LEU A 85 6.75 12.68 -8.57
CA LEU A 85 7.27 13.51 -9.65
C LEU A 85 8.78 13.79 -9.50
N THR A 86 9.24 14.00 -8.27
CA THR A 86 10.66 14.20 -7.99
C THR A 86 11.48 12.95 -8.35
N GLU A 87 10.96 11.75 -8.06
CA GLU A 87 11.59 10.48 -8.44
C GLU A 87 11.58 10.24 -9.95
N VAL A 88 10.44 10.47 -10.62
CA VAL A 88 10.29 10.33 -12.07
C VAL A 88 11.30 11.21 -12.82
N TYR A 89 11.48 12.45 -12.37
CA TYR A 89 12.38 13.41 -13.01
C TYR A 89 13.77 13.49 -12.38
N ALA A 90 14.08 12.60 -11.44
CA ALA A 90 15.41 12.51 -10.86
C ALA A 90 16.43 12.20 -11.94
N GLY A 91 17.42 13.08 -12.11
CA GLY A 91 18.48 12.91 -13.10
C GLY A 91 18.04 13.10 -14.55
N LEU A 92 16.90 13.77 -14.81
CA LEU A 92 16.53 14.20 -16.15
C LEU A 92 17.65 15.09 -16.74
N PRO A 93 18.16 14.78 -17.96
CA PRO A 93 19.20 15.59 -18.59
C PRO A 93 18.68 16.96 -19.04
N GLU A 94 19.59 17.92 -19.24
CA GLU A 94 19.26 19.23 -19.82
C GLU A 94 18.72 19.10 -21.26
N GLU A 95 19.20 18.08 -22.00
CA GLU A 95 18.74 17.75 -23.35
C GLU A 95 17.86 16.51 -23.33
N TYR A 96 16.59 16.68 -23.68
CA TYR A 96 15.60 15.61 -23.81
C TYR A 96 14.88 15.71 -25.15
N THR A 97 14.23 14.62 -25.58
CA THR A 97 13.39 14.61 -26.78
C THR A 97 11.94 14.29 -26.45
N LEU A 98 11.02 14.84 -27.24
CA LEU A 98 9.59 14.61 -27.11
C LEU A 98 9.09 13.86 -28.35
N VAL A 99 8.54 12.67 -28.14
CA VAL A 99 7.98 11.84 -29.22
C VAL A 99 6.48 11.79 -29.04
N ARG A 100 5.72 12.31 -30.01
CA ARG A 100 4.27 12.23 -29.97
C ARG A 100 3.82 10.77 -30.16
N THR A 101 3.07 10.24 -29.19
CA THR A 101 2.62 8.84 -29.19
C THR A 101 1.16 8.68 -29.60
N SER A 102 0.31 9.70 -29.40
CA SER A 102 -1.10 9.68 -29.81
C SER A 102 -1.64 11.07 -30.18
N GLY A 103 -2.83 11.13 -30.81
CA GLY A 103 -3.51 12.38 -31.13
C GLY A 103 -5.03 12.26 -31.11
N GLY A 104 -5.69 13.20 -30.40
CA GLY A 104 -7.15 13.34 -30.27
C GLY A 104 -7.50 14.68 -29.57
N GLU A 105 -8.53 14.71 -28.71
CA GLU A 105 -8.85 15.88 -27.86
C GLU A 105 -7.73 16.22 -26.85
N GLY A 106 -6.86 15.26 -26.54
CA GLY A 106 -5.57 15.46 -25.86
C GLY A 106 -4.41 14.93 -26.70
N GLN A 107 -3.19 15.46 -26.46
CA GLN A 107 -1.96 14.97 -27.09
C GLN A 107 -1.10 14.25 -26.06
N THR A 108 -0.67 13.02 -26.35
CA THR A 108 0.29 12.30 -25.51
C THR A 108 1.68 12.36 -26.12
N TYR A 109 2.67 12.66 -25.28
CA TYR A 109 4.08 12.69 -25.63
C TYR A 109 4.88 11.78 -24.71
N ALA A 110 5.77 10.98 -25.26
CA ALA A 110 6.82 10.31 -24.51
C ALA A 110 8.01 11.26 -24.35
N LEU A 111 8.43 11.47 -23.10
CA LEU A 111 9.65 12.18 -22.75
C LEU A 111 10.81 11.18 -22.76
N MET A 112 11.78 11.41 -23.64
CA MET A 112 12.87 10.48 -23.87
C MET A 112 14.23 11.09 -23.50
N ASP A 113 15.02 10.31 -22.78
CA ASP A 113 16.45 10.51 -22.55
C ASP A 113 17.22 9.51 -23.43
N GLY A 114 17.71 9.99 -24.58
CA GLY A 114 18.22 9.13 -25.64
C GLY A 114 17.17 8.13 -26.12
N SER A 115 17.39 6.84 -25.87
CA SER A 115 16.43 5.75 -26.18
C SER A 115 15.57 5.32 -25.00
N ARG A 116 15.78 5.88 -23.80
CA ARG A 116 15.03 5.54 -22.59
C ARG A 116 13.82 6.46 -22.45
N GLU A 117 12.64 5.90 -22.33
CA GLU A 117 11.44 6.64 -21.96
C GLU A 117 11.52 6.98 -20.46
N VAL A 118 11.43 8.27 -20.13
CA VAL A 118 11.46 8.77 -18.75
C VAL A 118 10.04 8.82 -18.19
N SER A 119 9.10 9.37 -18.97
CA SER A 119 7.70 9.48 -18.58
C SER A 119 6.81 9.70 -19.80
N ARG A 120 5.50 9.53 -19.62
CA ARG A 120 4.50 10.04 -20.58
C ARG A 120 3.86 11.32 -20.07
N LEU A 121 3.62 12.24 -20.98
CA LEU A 121 3.00 13.53 -20.72
C LEU A 121 1.68 13.62 -21.48
N ILE A 122 0.65 14.15 -20.84
CA ILE A 122 -0.64 14.44 -21.43
C ILE A 122 -0.78 15.96 -21.53
N LEU A 123 -1.11 16.42 -22.73
CA LEU A 123 -1.38 17.82 -23.04
C LEU A 123 -2.86 18.00 -23.36
N THR A 124 -3.53 18.82 -22.56
CA THR A 124 -4.93 19.23 -22.76
C THR A 124 -5.01 20.72 -23.05
N PRO A 125 -6.05 21.21 -23.77
CA PRO A 125 -6.24 22.65 -23.96
C PRO A 125 -6.35 23.35 -22.61
N ALA A 126 -5.50 24.36 -22.37
CA ALA A 126 -5.57 25.13 -21.15
C ALA A 126 -6.79 26.06 -21.13
N PRO A 127 -7.31 26.43 -19.94
CA PRO A 127 -8.38 27.42 -19.82
C PRO A 127 -7.99 28.73 -20.51
N ALA A 128 -8.92 29.36 -21.23
CA ALA A 128 -8.68 30.59 -22.00
C ALA A 128 -8.09 31.74 -21.16
N GLU A 129 -8.39 31.74 -19.87
CA GLU A 129 -7.99 32.74 -18.88
C GLU A 129 -6.52 32.60 -18.44
N SER A 130 -5.91 31.43 -18.66
CA SER A 130 -4.55 31.12 -18.21
C SER A 130 -3.45 31.78 -19.04
N GLY A 131 -3.78 32.28 -20.25
CA GLY A 131 -2.80 32.76 -21.22
C GLY A 131 -1.92 31.67 -21.84
N ARG A 132 -2.13 30.40 -21.46
CA ARG A 132 -1.45 29.20 -21.98
C ARG A 132 -2.34 28.55 -23.04
N SER A 133 -1.73 27.88 -24.03
CA SER A 133 -2.46 27.03 -24.96
C SER A 133 -2.62 25.59 -24.47
N TRP A 134 -1.68 25.11 -23.66
CA TRP A 134 -1.67 23.74 -23.16
C TRP A 134 -1.44 23.68 -21.66
N GLN A 135 -2.17 22.77 -21.03
CA GLN A 135 -1.95 22.28 -19.70
C GLN A 135 -1.23 20.93 -19.83
N VAL A 136 -0.18 20.73 -19.05
CA VAL A 136 0.69 19.55 -19.15
C VAL A 136 0.60 18.80 -17.82
N ARG A 137 0.42 17.49 -17.89
CA ARG A 137 0.53 16.60 -16.73
C ARG A 137 1.35 15.37 -17.07
N THR A 138 2.02 14.82 -16.07
CA THR A 138 2.64 13.49 -16.18
C THR A 138 1.56 12.44 -16.06
N LEU A 139 1.52 11.49 -17.01
CA LEU A 139 0.68 10.31 -16.88
C LEU A 139 1.30 9.43 -15.80
N ALA A 140 0.54 9.23 -14.73
CA ALA A 140 1.01 8.46 -13.60
C ALA A 140 0.91 6.96 -13.87
N GLU A 141 1.95 6.24 -13.45
CA GLU A 141 1.97 4.77 -13.43
C GLU A 141 1.77 4.33 -11.98
N PRO A 142 0.56 3.88 -11.61
CA PRO A 142 0.28 3.49 -10.24
C PRO A 142 1.04 2.21 -9.87
N LEU A 143 1.34 2.08 -8.59
CA LEU A 143 1.91 0.88 -8.03
C LEU A 143 0.96 -0.32 -8.17
N PRO A 144 1.51 -1.55 -8.10
CA PRO A 144 0.69 -2.74 -8.03
C PRO A 144 -0.35 -2.66 -6.91
N PRO A 145 -1.57 -3.16 -7.14
CA PRO A 145 -2.64 -3.19 -6.16
C PRO A 145 -2.22 -3.93 -4.90
N VAL A 146 -2.77 -3.51 -3.76
CA VAL A 146 -2.52 -4.13 -2.45
C VAL A 146 -3.80 -4.76 -1.92
N GLU A 147 -3.72 -6.04 -1.56
CA GLU A 147 -4.77 -6.78 -0.87
C GLU A 147 -4.42 -6.89 0.61
N ILE A 148 -5.32 -6.42 1.47
CA ILE A 148 -5.12 -6.39 2.92
C ILE A 148 -6.12 -7.34 3.55
N LEU A 149 -5.62 -8.25 4.38
CA LEU A 149 -6.44 -9.11 5.24
C LEU A 149 -6.30 -8.66 6.68
N ALA A 150 -7.42 -8.25 7.28
CA ALA A 150 -7.46 -7.80 8.66
C ALA A 150 -8.51 -8.54 9.47
N PRO A 151 -8.24 -8.88 10.75
CA PRO A 151 -9.26 -9.47 11.62
C PRO A 151 -10.50 -8.59 11.67
N GLU A 152 -11.67 -9.23 11.67
CA GLU A 152 -12.94 -8.53 11.76
C GLU A 152 -12.98 -7.58 12.97
N GLY A 153 -13.52 -6.39 12.76
CA GLY A 153 -13.59 -5.33 13.79
C GLY A 153 -12.33 -4.48 13.91
N CYS A 154 -11.26 -4.75 13.16
CA CYS A 154 -10.13 -3.83 13.04
C CYS A 154 -10.46 -2.68 12.06
N THR A 155 -10.05 -1.46 12.40
CA THR A 155 -10.07 -0.32 11.48
C THR A 155 -8.73 -0.23 10.79
N VAL A 156 -8.71 -0.50 9.48
CA VAL A 156 -7.52 -0.35 8.63
C VAL A 156 -7.45 1.08 8.08
N GLN A 157 -6.27 1.67 8.10
CA GLN A 157 -5.99 2.99 7.55
C GLN A 157 -4.83 2.91 6.55
N VAL A 158 -5.00 3.59 5.43
CA VAL A 158 -3.97 3.78 4.41
C VAL A 158 -3.64 5.25 4.37
N ASN A 159 -2.37 5.58 4.58
CA ASN A 159 -1.88 6.96 4.61
C ASN A 159 -2.59 7.87 5.64
N GLY A 160 -3.19 7.29 6.67
CA GLY A 160 -3.99 8.01 7.69
C GLY A 160 -5.48 8.13 7.35
N THR A 161 -5.92 7.63 6.20
CA THR A 161 -7.32 7.59 5.80
C THR A 161 -7.91 6.21 6.11
N PRO A 162 -8.97 6.11 6.94
CA PRO A 162 -9.66 4.85 7.20
C PRO A 162 -10.30 4.27 5.94
N LEU A 163 -10.13 2.96 5.73
CA LEU A 163 -10.74 2.27 4.61
C LEU A 163 -12.24 2.04 4.86
N GLY A 164 -13.06 2.64 3.99
CA GLY A 164 -14.49 2.44 3.97
C GLY A 164 -14.91 1.13 3.27
N SER A 165 -16.23 0.93 3.18
CA SER A 165 -16.84 -0.24 2.54
C SER A 165 -16.54 -0.37 1.05
N GLU A 166 -16.23 0.74 0.38
CA GLU A 166 -15.90 0.81 -1.04
C GLU A 166 -14.60 0.06 -1.40
N TYR A 167 -13.71 -0.14 -0.43
CA TYR A 167 -12.47 -0.91 -0.61
C TYR A 167 -12.61 -2.38 -0.20
N ARG A 168 -13.75 -2.78 0.40
CA ARG A 168 -13.96 -4.15 0.88
C ARG A 168 -14.31 -5.07 -0.27
N THR A 169 -13.55 -6.16 -0.42
CA THR A 169 -13.77 -7.17 -1.45
C THR A 169 -14.47 -8.42 -0.91
N GLY A 170 -14.50 -8.59 0.42
CA GLY A 170 -15.24 -9.68 1.06
C GLY A 170 -14.77 -9.97 2.48
N SER A 171 -15.11 -11.18 2.95
CA SER A 171 -14.68 -11.74 4.21
C SER A 171 -14.33 -13.21 4.00
N GLN A 172 -13.36 -13.71 4.78
CA GLN A 172 -12.98 -15.12 4.80
C GLN A 172 -12.63 -15.56 6.22
N ALA A 173 -12.57 -16.87 6.45
CA ALA A 173 -12.07 -17.39 7.73
C ALA A 173 -10.63 -16.90 7.98
N ALA A 174 -10.35 -16.54 9.23
CA ALA A 174 -9.00 -16.17 9.64
C ALA A 174 -8.06 -17.36 9.48
N ALA A 175 -6.78 -17.06 9.20
CA ALA A 175 -5.78 -18.07 8.93
C ALA A 175 -5.66 -19.09 10.08
N GLY A 176 -5.78 -20.38 9.75
CA GLY A 176 -5.79 -21.49 10.71
C GLY A 176 -7.17 -21.97 11.18
N TYR A 177 -8.25 -21.32 10.73
CA TYR A 177 -9.64 -21.66 11.08
C TYR A 177 -10.48 -22.04 9.85
N GLU A 178 -9.84 -22.36 8.72
CA GLU A 178 -10.51 -22.62 7.44
C GLU A 178 -11.32 -23.93 7.45
N SER A 179 -10.86 -24.92 8.22
CA SER A 179 -11.40 -26.29 8.22
C SER A 179 -12.11 -26.66 9.54
N LEU A 180 -12.84 -25.72 10.16
CA LEU A 180 -13.59 -26.03 11.38
C LEU A 180 -14.74 -27.01 11.13
N PRO A 181 -15.01 -27.93 12.08
CA PRO A 181 -16.13 -28.86 11.97
C PRO A 181 -17.48 -28.14 12.03
N GLN A 182 -18.52 -28.78 11.48
CA GLN A 182 -19.87 -28.23 11.46
C GLN A 182 -20.35 -27.88 12.88
N GLY A 183 -20.95 -26.69 13.02
CA GLY A 183 -21.48 -26.19 14.29
C GLY A 183 -20.52 -25.28 15.06
N TYR A 184 -19.32 -25.03 14.53
CA TYR A 184 -18.40 -24.02 15.04
C TYR A 184 -18.26 -22.88 14.03
N GLU A 185 -18.31 -21.65 14.54
CA GLU A 185 -18.11 -20.45 13.73
C GLU A 185 -16.62 -20.09 13.70
N ALA A 186 -16.09 -19.89 12.50
CA ALA A 186 -14.71 -19.46 12.32
C ALA A 186 -14.60 -17.96 12.57
N PRO A 187 -13.57 -17.49 13.29
CA PRO A 187 -13.21 -16.07 13.29
C PRO A 187 -13.04 -15.58 11.84
N GLN A 188 -13.49 -14.37 11.55
CA GLN A 188 -13.44 -13.79 10.22
C GLN A 188 -12.30 -12.78 10.07
N ALA A 189 -11.82 -12.66 8.85
CA ALA A 189 -10.93 -11.62 8.38
C ALA A 189 -11.60 -10.89 7.21
N GLU A 190 -11.65 -9.57 7.28
CA GLU A 190 -12.12 -8.71 6.22
C GLU A 190 -11.00 -8.53 5.17
N ALA A 191 -11.37 -8.66 3.91
CA ALA A 191 -10.49 -8.45 2.78
C ALA A 191 -10.73 -7.07 2.15
N TYR A 192 -9.65 -6.33 1.96
CA TYR A 192 -9.65 -5.02 1.32
C TYR A 192 -8.76 -5.04 0.09
N ARG A 193 -9.08 -4.20 -0.90
CA ARG A 193 -8.24 -3.98 -2.07
C ARG A 193 -8.11 -2.50 -2.35
N ILE A 194 -6.87 -2.03 -2.45
CA ILE A 194 -6.53 -0.65 -2.79
C ILE A 194 -5.71 -0.63 -4.08
N GLU A 195 -5.97 0.36 -4.92
CA GLU A 195 -5.35 0.53 -6.23
C GLU A 195 -5.07 2.01 -6.50
N GLY A 196 -4.27 2.30 -7.53
CA GLY A 196 -4.07 3.67 -8.00
C GLY A 196 -3.06 4.51 -7.21
N LEU A 197 -2.41 3.93 -6.19
CA LEU A 197 -1.41 4.64 -5.37
C LEU A 197 -0.13 4.91 -6.16
N LEU A 198 0.48 6.07 -5.93
CA LEU A 198 1.71 6.47 -6.62
C LEU A 198 2.97 6.14 -5.84
N MET A 199 2.87 6.12 -4.51
CA MET A 199 3.97 5.85 -3.59
C MET A 199 3.60 4.71 -2.64
N GLU A 200 4.62 4.12 -2.00
CA GLU A 200 4.42 3.02 -1.08
C GLU A 200 3.51 3.46 0.09
N PRO A 201 2.34 2.82 0.30
CA PRO A 201 1.41 3.26 1.31
C PRO A 201 1.90 2.98 2.72
N GLU A 202 1.63 3.90 3.64
CA GLU A 202 1.68 3.62 5.06
C GLU A 202 0.39 2.93 5.50
N ILE A 203 0.46 1.63 5.77
CA ILE A 203 -0.69 0.84 6.22
C ILE A 203 -0.61 0.67 7.74
N THR A 204 -1.66 1.11 8.43
CA THR A 204 -1.82 0.94 9.87
C THR A 204 -3.17 0.34 10.17
N ALA A 205 -3.31 -0.27 11.35
CA ALA A 205 -4.60 -0.80 11.79
C ALA A 205 -4.72 -0.74 13.31
N VAL A 206 -5.95 -0.58 13.78
CA VAL A 206 -6.29 -0.55 15.21
C VAL A 206 -7.49 -1.44 15.49
N THR A 207 -7.51 -2.09 16.65
CA THR A 207 -8.68 -2.81 17.16
C THR A 207 -9.78 -1.84 17.62
N ALA A 208 -10.98 -2.35 17.89
CA ALA A 208 -12.12 -1.54 18.35
C ALA A 208 -11.87 -0.79 19.67
N ASP A 209 -10.95 -1.28 20.51
CA ASP A 209 -10.54 -0.63 21.76
C ASP A 209 -9.37 0.37 21.59
N GLY A 210 -8.90 0.57 20.35
CA GLY A 210 -7.81 1.50 20.01
C GLY A 210 -6.40 0.93 20.14
N SER A 211 -6.24 -0.36 20.45
CA SER A 211 -4.92 -1.00 20.46
C SER A 211 -4.34 -1.11 19.05
N ALA A 212 -3.04 -0.87 18.91
CA ALA A 212 -2.37 -0.95 17.61
C ALA A 212 -2.23 -2.41 17.16
N CYS A 213 -2.64 -2.70 15.92
CA CYS A 213 -2.41 -3.98 15.26
C CYS A 213 -1.01 -4.02 14.64
N ALA A 214 -0.43 -5.23 14.58
CA ALA A 214 0.77 -5.46 13.79
C ALA A 214 0.40 -5.60 12.32
N VAL A 215 1.16 -4.93 11.44
CA VAL A 215 0.98 -4.98 9.98
C VAL A 215 2.23 -5.57 9.38
N ALA A 216 2.09 -6.66 8.61
CA ALA A 216 3.21 -7.25 7.90
C ALA A 216 3.64 -6.36 6.72
N ALA A 217 4.92 -6.43 6.35
CA ALA A 217 5.39 -5.77 5.13
C ALA A 217 4.65 -6.34 3.90
N PRO A 218 4.30 -5.49 2.91
CA PRO A 218 3.69 -5.95 1.67
C PRO A 218 4.58 -6.96 0.95
N THR A 219 3.97 -8.00 0.38
CA THR A 219 4.71 -8.91 -0.52
C THR A 219 5.07 -8.23 -1.83
N GLU A 220 6.10 -8.70 -2.52
CA GLU A 220 6.39 -8.29 -3.90
C GLU A 220 5.50 -9.04 -4.91
N GLY A 221 5.22 -8.44 -6.06
CA GLY A 221 4.48 -9.07 -7.16
C GLY A 221 3.48 -8.15 -7.86
N GLU A 222 2.76 -8.71 -8.84
CA GLU A 222 1.69 -8.00 -9.59
C GLU A 222 0.49 -7.64 -8.71
N VAL A 223 0.26 -8.40 -7.64
CA VAL A 223 -0.67 -8.08 -6.56
C VAL A 223 0.10 -8.30 -5.27
N ARG A 224 0.15 -7.27 -4.44
CA ARG A 224 0.87 -7.29 -3.16
C ARG A 224 -0.11 -7.64 -2.07
N THR A 225 0.30 -8.45 -1.11
CA THR A 225 -0.57 -8.86 0.00
C THR A 225 -0.01 -8.38 1.33
N VAL A 226 -0.90 -7.98 2.23
CA VAL A 226 -0.58 -7.50 3.57
C VAL A 226 -1.48 -8.21 4.57
N SER A 227 -0.88 -8.75 5.63
CA SER A 227 -1.61 -9.35 6.74
C SER A 227 -1.56 -8.44 7.95
N VAL A 228 -2.73 -8.14 8.52
CA VAL A 228 -2.88 -7.44 9.79
C VAL A 228 -3.13 -8.47 10.88
N THR A 229 -2.55 -8.25 12.05
CA THR A 229 -2.67 -9.13 13.20
C THR A 229 -3.05 -8.33 14.43
N ALA A 230 -4.15 -8.69 15.07
CA ALA A 230 -4.62 -8.02 16.28
C ALA A 230 -3.85 -8.53 17.52
N PRO A 231 -3.46 -7.64 18.45
CA PRO A 231 -2.89 -8.07 19.72
C PRO A 231 -3.96 -8.72 20.60
N VAL A 232 -3.53 -9.53 21.56
CA VAL A 232 -4.40 -9.99 22.64
C VAL A 232 -4.41 -8.93 23.75
N PRO A 233 -5.59 -8.51 24.26
CA PRO A 233 -5.67 -7.59 25.39
C PRO A 233 -4.94 -8.15 26.63
N ASP A 234 -4.19 -7.30 27.34
CA ASP A 234 -3.38 -7.71 28.50
C ASP A 234 -4.18 -8.48 29.57
N ALA A 235 -5.44 -8.10 29.77
CA ALA A 235 -6.35 -8.75 30.72
C ALA A 235 -6.65 -10.23 30.37
N GLN A 236 -6.56 -10.61 29.10
CA GLN A 236 -6.84 -11.96 28.60
C GLN A 236 -5.56 -12.79 28.40
N ALA A 237 -4.41 -12.13 28.21
CA ALA A 237 -3.15 -12.79 27.87
C ALA A 237 -2.73 -13.90 28.86
N GLY A 238 -2.98 -13.71 30.16
CA GLY A 238 -2.67 -14.71 31.19
C GLY A 238 -3.47 -16.01 31.03
N GLU A 239 -4.75 -15.91 30.72
CA GLU A 239 -5.63 -17.06 30.46
C GLU A 239 -5.18 -17.81 29.20
N TYR A 240 -4.87 -17.07 28.14
CA TYR A 240 -4.52 -17.65 26.83
C TYR A 240 -3.18 -18.37 26.89
N TRP A 241 -2.19 -17.79 27.60
CA TRP A 241 -0.93 -18.47 27.84
C TRP A 241 -1.09 -19.75 28.68
N ALA A 242 -1.96 -19.73 29.69
CA ALA A 242 -2.21 -20.93 30.49
C ALA A 242 -2.80 -22.08 29.64
N ALA A 243 -3.76 -21.77 28.78
CA ALA A 243 -4.35 -22.73 27.85
C ALA A 243 -3.31 -23.26 26.83
N ALA A 244 -2.52 -22.36 26.24
CA ALA A 244 -1.47 -22.70 25.28
C ALA A 244 -0.39 -23.59 25.89
N GLU A 245 0.13 -23.22 27.07
CA GLU A 245 1.15 -24.00 27.78
C GLU A 245 0.63 -25.38 28.18
N GLN A 246 -0.62 -25.47 28.66
CA GLN A 246 -1.22 -26.75 29.02
C GLN A 246 -1.31 -27.67 27.80
N ALA A 247 -1.89 -27.19 26.69
CA ALA A 247 -2.03 -27.98 25.47
C ALA A 247 -0.68 -28.39 24.88
N ALA A 248 0.28 -27.47 24.83
CA ALA A 248 1.61 -27.71 24.30
C ALA A 248 2.38 -28.77 25.09
N LYS A 249 2.37 -28.67 26.42
CA LYS A 249 3.02 -29.65 27.31
C LYS A 249 2.33 -31.00 27.24
N THR A 250 1.01 -31.04 27.33
CA THR A 250 0.23 -32.29 27.22
C THR A 250 0.44 -32.96 25.86
N TYR A 251 0.56 -32.19 24.77
CA TYR A 251 0.88 -32.73 23.45
C TYR A 251 2.28 -33.38 23.43
N ALA A 252 3.32 -32.69 23.91
CA ALA A 252 4.68 -33.26 23.97
C ALA A 252 4.74 -34.54 24.83
N ALA A 253 4.07 -34.55 25.98
CA ALA A 253 3.93 -35.73 26.83
C ALA A 253 3.14 -36.85 26.15
N PHE A 254 2.08 -36.54 25.40
CA PHE A 254 1.34 -37.55 24.66
C PHE A 254 2.22 -38.22 23.60
N ILE A 255 3.03 -37.47 22.85
CA ILE A 255 3.94 -38.03 21.83
C ILE A 255 4.94 -39.01 22.45
N SER A 256 5.39 -38.76 23.68
CA SER A 256 6.35 -39.58 24.43
C SER A 256 5.71 -40.65 25.33
N SER A 257 4.39 -40.84 25.24
CA SER A 257 3.60 -41.77 26.07
C SER A 257 3.56 -41.43 27.58
N ASP A 258 3.86 -40.18 27.93
CA ASP A 258 3.80 -39.63 29.29
C ASP A 258 2.44 -39.05 29.69
N ALA A 259 1.58 -38.76 28.70
CA ALA A 259 0.20 -38.37 28.91
C ALA A 259 -0.75 -39.31 28.15
N GLY A 260 -1.91 -39.58 28.76
CA GLY A 260 -2.95 -40.40 28.16
C GLY A 260 -3.69 -39.69 27.02
N ARG A 261 -4.23 -40.45 26.07
CA ARG A 261 -5.05 -39.90 24.98
C ARG A 261 -6.26 -39.11 25.46
N GLY A 262 -6.88 -39.54 26.56
CA GLY A 262 -8.01 -38.83 27.17
C GLY A 262 -7.62 -37.44 27.66
N GLU A 263 -6.41 -37.27 28.20
CA GLU A 263 -5.90 -35.98 28.66
C GLU A 263 -5.67 -35.03 27.47
N LEU A 264 -5.06 -35.53 26.38
CA LEU A 264 -4.91 -34.75 25.15
C LEU A 264 -6.26 -34.40 24.55
N ASN A 265 -7.16 -35.37 24.38
CA ASN A 265 -8.48 -35.15 23.78
C ASN A 265 -9.34 -34.15 24.57
N ALA A 266 -9.11 -34.02 25.89
CA ALA A 266 -9.79 -33.01 26.69
C ALA A 266 -9.41 -31.56 26.29
N LEU A 267 -8.27 -31.36 25.63
CA LEU A 267 -7.76 -30.05 25.22
C LEU A 267 -7.97 -29.75 23.73
N LEU A 268 -8.26 -30.76 22.91
CA LEU A 268 -8.43 -30.61 21.47
C LEU A 268 -9.90 -30.37 21.09
N LEU A 269 -10.13 -29.68 19.98
CA LEU A 269 -11.47 -29.49 19.41
C LEU A 269 -11.88 -30.76 18.64
N PRO A 270 -12.92 -31.51 19.08
CA PRO A 270 -13.34 -32.74 18.41
C PRO A 270 -13.80 -32.49 16.97
N GLY A 271 -13.44 -33.41 16.07
CA GLY A 271 -13.85 -33.36 14.66
C GLY A 271 -12.94 -32.52 13.76
N THR A 272 -11.96 -31.81 14.31
CA THR A 272 -10.88 -31.18 13.51
C THR A 272 -9.96 -32.24 12.90
N GLU A 273 -9.29 -31.90 11.81
CA GLU A 273 -8.28 -32.78 11.17
C GLU A 273 -7.17 -33.17 12.16
N PHE A 274 -6.71 -32.21 12.96
CA PHE A 274 -5.68 -32.49 13.98
C PHE A 274 -6.18 -33.47 15.04
N TRP A 275 -7.41 -33.30 15.54
CA TRP A 275 -8.00 -34.24 16.48
C TRP A 275 -8.12 -35.64 15.89
N GLN A 276 -8.53 -35.76 14.62
CA GLN A 276 -8.62 -37.06 13.91
C GLN A 276 -7.24 -37.72 13.78
N ALA A 277 -6.22 -36.96 13.37
CA ALA A 277 -4.84 -37.45 13.30
C ALA A 277 -4.35 -37.98 14.66
N MET A 278 -4.72 -37.32 15.76
CA MET A 278 -4.39 -37.78 17.11
C MET A 278 -5.15 -39.03 17.53
N GLN A 279 -6.28 -39.39 16.89
CA GLN A 279 -6.95 -40.67 17.13
C GLN A 279 -6.21 -41.84 16.46
N GLU A 280 -5.49 -41.58 15.37
CA GLU A 280 -4.74 -42.60 14.63
C GLU A 280 -3.29 -42.71 15.10
N PHE A 281 -2.77 -41.68 15.77
CA PHE A 281 -1.40 -41.65 16.26
C PHE A 281 -1.13 -42.78 17.27
N TYR A 282 -0.06 -43.55 17.05
CA TYR A 282 0.41 -44.61 17.95
C TYR A 282 1.76 -44.24 18.55
N ASN A 283 1.75 -43.93 19.84
CA ASN A 283 2.93 -43.54 20.64
C ASN A 283 3.59 -44.72 21.38
N GLY A 284 3.08 -45.94 21.24
CA GLY A 284 3.58 -47.11 21.99
C GLY A 284 4.97 -47.61 21.57
N TRP A 285 5.57 -47.02 20.53
CA TRP A 285 6.97 -47.27 20.17
C TRP A 285 7.96 -46.37 20.93
N TYR A 286 7.47 -45.41 21.71
CA TYR A 286 8.36 -44.54 22.48
C TYR A 286 9.11 -45.34 23.54
N ILE A 287 10.40 -45.04 23.71
CA ILE A 287 11.28 -45.85 24.56
C ILE A 287 10.95 -45.61 26.03
N ASP A 288 10.89 -46.70 26.79
CA ASP A 288 10.72 -46.66 28.24
C ASP A 288 11.77 -45.76 28.91
N HIS A 289 11.29 -44.96 29.85
CA HIS A 289 12.07 -43.99 30.58
C HIS A 289 11.52 -43.81 32.00
N THR A 290 12.32 -43.21 32.88
CA THR A 290 12.08 -43.16 34.34
C THR A 290 11.41 -41.86 34.79
N GLY A 291 11.28 -40.88 33.91
CA GLY A 291 10.54 -39.65 34.15
C GLY A 291 10.73 -38.64 33.02
N TYR A 292 9.99 -37.53 33.10
CA TYR A 292 10.05 -36.45 32.13
C TYR A 292 9.94 -35.07 32.82
N GLY A 293 10.19 -34.01 32.06
CA GLY A 293 10.09 -32.64 32.55
C GLY A 293 10.05 -31.60 31.44
N TYR A 294 9.89 -30.34 31.84
CA TYR A 294 9.85 -29.19 30.94
C TYR A 294 10.80 -28.11 31.45
N GLU A 295 11.66 -27.60 30.59
CA GLU A 295 12.58 -26.50 30.91
C GLU A 295 12.52 -25.41 29.84
N ASN A 296 13.08 -24.24 30.16
CA ASN A 296 13.32 -23.15 29.20
C ASN A 296 12.07 -22.73 28.42
N LEU A 297 10.92 -22.67 29.08
CA LEU A 297 9.69 -22.18 28.46
C LEU A 297 9.86 -20.74 27.99
N GLN A 298 9.61 -20.51 26.71
CA GLN A 298 9.56 -19.19 26.08
C GLN A 298 8.20 -18.98 25.43
N ARG A 299 7.56 -17.87 25.79
CA ARG A 299 6.35 -17.37 25.16
C ARG A 299 6.77 -16.47 24.01
N LEU A 300 6.53 -16.89 22.77
CA LEU A 300 7.13 -16.28 21.59
C LEU A 300 6.19 -15.27 20.93
N ASN A 301 4.94 -15.68 20.68
CA ASN A 301 3.95 -14.83 20.02
C ASN A 301 2.54 -15.15 20.53
N LEU A 302 1.70 -14.13 20.65
CA LEU A 302 0.30 -14.29 21.04
C LEU A 302 -0.56 -13.28 20.27
N THR A 303 -1.52 -13.78 19.50
CA THR A 303 -2.32 -12.96 18.59
C THR A 303 -3.79 -13.30 18.72
N SER A 304 -4.63 -12.28 18.56
CA SER A 304 -6.08 -12.42 18.57
C SER A 304 -6.59 -12.66 17.14
N ALA A 305 -7.52 -13.59 17.00
CA ALA A 305 -8.33 -13.73 15.79
C ALA A 305 -9.79 -13.28 16.04
N GLY A 306 -10.05 -12.57 17.14
CA GLY A 306 -11.38 -12.15 17.57
C GLY A 306 -11.64 -12.51 19.03
N GLU A 307 -12.86 -12.28 19.51
CA GLU A 307 -13.19 -12.50 20.93
C GLU A 307 -13.13 -13.96 21.38
N ASN A 308 -13.33 -14.89 20.44
CA ASN A 308 -13.46 -16.33 20.71
C ASN A 308 -12.35 -17.17 20.09
N ALA A 309 -11.27 -16.55 19.61
CA ALA A 309 -10.18 -17.26 18.97
C ALA A 309 -8.84 -16.55 19.16
N PHE A 310 -7.78 -17.33 19.40
CA PHE A 310 -6.42 -16.80 19.52
C PHE A 310 -5.40 -17.80 19.01
N THR A 311 -4.22 -17.29 18.64
CA THR A 311 -3.07 -18.11 18.25
C THR A 311 -1.92 -17.84 19.20
N ALA A 312 -1.27 -18.90 19.67
CA ALA A 312 -0.10 -18.82 20.53
C ALA A 312 1.09 -19.58 19.94
N GLU A 313 2.27 -18.98 20.00
CA GLU A 313 3.54 -19.65 19.74
C GLU A 313 4.38 -19.68 21.00
N LEU A 314 4.90 -20.86 21.32
CA LEU A 314 5.80 -21.07 22.45
C LEU A 314 6.85 -22.10 22.11
N SER A 315 7.95 -22.07 22.85
CA SER A 315 8.97 -23.13 22.84
C SER A 315 9.34 -23.55 24.24
N PHE A 316 9.83 -24.78 24.39
CA PHE A 316 10.41 -25.31 25.62
C PHE A 316 11.27 -26.52 25.29
N ASP A 317 12.10 -26.92 26.24
CA ASP A 317 12.82 -28.19 26.20
C ASP A 317 12.00 -29.28 26.88
N TYR A 318 11.61 -30.31 26.12
CA TYR A 318 11.03 -31.51 26.68
C TYR A 318 12.15 -32.45 27.13
N LEU A 319 12.15 -32.82 28.41
CA LEU A 319 13.19 -33.66 28.99
C LEU A 319 12.67 -35.07 29.21
N VAL A 320 13.49 -36.05 28.87
CA VAL A 320 13.25 -37.47 29.16
C VAL A 320 14.44 -38.03 29.93
N TYR A 321 14.17 -38.60 31.10
CA TYR A 321 15.18 -39.17 31.98
C TYR A 321 15.21 -40.69 31.83
N ARG A 322 16.37 -41.26 31.53
CA ARG A 322 16.58 -42.72 31.47
C ARG A 322 17.69 -43.10 32.44
N GLY A 323 17.30 -43.44 33.67
CA GLY A 323 18.23 -43.63 34.77
C GLY A 323 18.98 -42.33 35.05
N ALA A 324 20.31 -42.33 34.96
CA ALA A 324 21.14 -41.15 35.18
C ALA A 324 21.34 -40.26 33.93
N ARG A 325 20.77 -40.63 32.78
CA ARG A 325 20.91 -39.87 31.52
C ARG A 325 19.69 -38.99 31.28
N GLU A 326 19.94 -37.75 30.89
CA GLU A 326 18.95 -36.80 30.43
C GLU A 326 19.00 -36.70 28.90
N TYR A 327 17.83 -36.70 28.27
CA TYR A 327 17.65 -36.45 26.85
C TYR A 327 16.77 -35.22 26.68
N ARG A 328 17.23 -34.27 25.85
CA ARG A 328 16.57 -32.98 25.64
C ARG A 328 16.02 -32.90 24.23
N TYR A 329 14.74 -32.55 24.12
CA TYR A 329 14.01 -32.40 22.88
C TYR A 329 13.46 -30.98 22.78
N PRO A 330 14.18 -30.05 22.12
CA PRO A 330 13.67 -28.72 21.85
C PRO A 330 12.36 -28.81 21.08
N SER A 331 11.32 -28.22 21.63
CA SER A 331 9.96 -28.25 21.11
C SER A 331 9.50 -26.83 20.87
N ARG A 332 9.03 -26.54 19.65
CA ARG A 332 8.42 -25.27 19.30
C ARG A 332 7.09 -25.54 18.62
N TYR A 333 6.03 -24.94 19.16
CA TYR A 333 4.68 -25.14 18.67
C TYR A 333 3.98 -23.82 18.39
N ARG A 334 3.17 -23.83 17.33
CA ARG A 334 2.08 -22.88 17.10
C ARG A 334 0.76 -23.60 17.38
N LEU A 335 -0.08 -22.99 18.20
CA LEU A 335 -1.38 -23.52 18.61
C LEU A 335 -2.47 -22.52 18.27
N ASP A 336 -3.47 -22.95 17.51
CA ASP A 336 -4.66 -22.15 17.19
C ASP A 336 -5.81 -22.62 18.09
N PHE A 337 -6.50 -21.70 18.77
CA PHE A 337 -7.51 -22.01 19.79
C PHE A 337 -8.87 -21.40 19.47
N LEU A 338 -9.92 -22.14 19.79
CA LEU A 338 -11.30 -21.68 19.74
C LEU A 338 -11.97 -21.81 21.10
N ARG A 339 -12.75 -20.80 21.51
CA ARG A 339 -13.55 -20.84 22.73
C ARG A 339 -14.76 -21.73 22.51
N THR A 340 -14.99 -22.66 23.44
CA THR A 340 -16.19 -23.51 23.46
C THR A 340 -16.89 -23.42 24.80
N ALA A 341 -18.08 -24.01 24.93
CA ALA A 341 -18.76 -24.14 26.21
C ALA A 341 -17.92 -24.87 27.28
N ASN A 342 -16.96 -25.70 26.85
CA ASN A 342 -16.06 -26.47 27.72
C ASN A 342 -14.68 -25.81 27.86
N GLY A 343 -14.59 -24.49 27.65
CA GLY A 343 -13.34 -23.72 27.68
C GLY A 343 -12.62 -23.69 26.34
N TRP A 344 -11.37 -23.23 26.36
CA TRP A 344 -10.50 -23.16 25.18
C TRP A 344 -10.15 -24.56 24.68
N LYS A 345 -10.28 -24.77 23.36
CA LYS A 345 -9.89 -26.00 22.68
C LYS A 345 -8.91 -25.68 21.57
N ALA A 346 -7.82 -26.44 21.49
CA ALA A 346 -6.88 -26.34 20.39
C ALA A 346 -7.50 -26.94 19.13
N VAL A 347 -7.63 -26.11 18.10
CA VAL A 347 -8.07 -26.47 16.75
C VAL A 347 -6.96 -27.24 16.04
N ARG A 348 -5.72 -26.76 16.21
CA ARG A 348 -4.53 -27.28 15.55
C ARG A 348 -3.30 -27.04 16.43
N ILE A 349 -2.36 -27.98 16.38
CA ILE A 349 -1.01 -27.81 16.92
C ILE A 349 -0.03 -28.12 15.78
N SER A 350 0.82 -27.15 15.46
CA SER A 350 1.83 -27.25 14.41
C SER A 350 3.22 -27.14 15.02
N THR A 351 4.11 -28.08 14.68
CA THR A 351 5.54 -27.99 15.01
C THR A 351 6.21 -27.01 14.04
N LEU A 352 7.05 -26.10 14.57
CA LEU A 352 7.75 -25.07 13.80
C LEU A 352 9.25 -25.35 13.65
#